data_AF-A0AAV0R0R5-F1
#
_entry.id   AF-A0AAV0R0R5-F1
#
_cell.length_a   1.000
_cell.length_b   1.000
_cell.length_c   1.000
_cell.angle_alpha   90.00
_cell.angle_beta   90.00
_cell.angle_gamma   90.00
#
_symmetry.space_group_name_H-M   'P 1'
#
loop_
_entity.id
_entity.type
_entity.pdbx_description
1 polymer ?
#
loop_
_entity_poly.entity_id
_entity_poly.type
_entity_poly.pdbx_seq_one_letter_code
_entity_poly.pdbx_strand_id
1 'polypeptide(L)'
;MLLRRALSSTLSGSCSVPNFHSPWSWNSGPLSFPVSCKFSLLDGATKVRLNSVSSRKIRMVSASNSAGNSSFSVENTRKVVEHLCLLKAKKDLTEADEKDMLDYLYTCQYQMRGIVAISVGRISNENVENYTHAVFMRFQRKEDVAKFYENPFYLGILKEHVTPHCNEKLYIDYESEVEDDIIPIFRKGEEYNYGLEFVHLIAFYESSFGAPVEDALASLARLTKEFPSLIVQSTHGSNFHPSSKDYTHAVVIRFRSSEAFELFMGSKEYNAVWRSKFETIIKRSLPVHFSVDPVGEEVM
;
A
#
# COMPACT_ATOMS: atom_id res chain seq x y z
N MET A 1 -30.46 -11.46 56.33
CA MET A 1 -29.66 -12.36 57.18
C MET A 1 -28.49 -12.84 56.33
N LEU A 2 -27.25 -12.47 56.70
CA LEU A 2 -25.93 -13.08 56.40
C LEU A 2 -25.64 -13.69 55.00
N LEU A 3 -24.47 -13.59 54.37
CA LEU A 3 -23.22 -12.81 54.46
C LEU A 3 -22.28 -13.42 53.37
N ARG A 4 -21.59 -12.57 52.57
CA ARG A 4 -20.15 -12.59 52.15
C ARG A 4 -19.49 -13.91 51.65
N ARG A 5 -18.45 -13.97 50.78
CA ARG A 5 -17.45 -13.08 50.14
C ARG A 5 -16.69 -13.98 49.10
N ALA A 6 -16.44 -13.55 47.86
CA ALA A 6 -15.23 -12.89 47.31
C ALA A 6 -14.06 -13.80 46.83
N LEU A 7 -13.63 -13.57 45.57
CA LEU A 7 -12.26 -13.53 44.96
C LEU A 7 -12.47 -13.55 43.42
N SER A 8 -12.28 -12.49 42.62
CA SER A 8 -11.11 -11.66 42.30
C SER A 8 -9.96 -12.40 41.59
N SER A 9 -9.88 -12.28 40.26
CA SER A 9 -8.63 -11.97 39.54
C SER A 9 -8.94 -11.56 38.09
N THR A 10 -8.93 -10.25 37.84
CA THR A 10 -8.78 -9.62 36.54
C THR A 10 -7.30 -9.64 36.14
N LEU A 11 -6.99 -10.12 34.94
CA LEU A 11 -5.71 -9.88 34.27
C LEU A 11 -6.01 -9.09 33.01
N SER A 12 -5.98 -7.76 33.14
CA SER A 12 -5.86 -6.83 32.02
C SER A 12 -4.39 -6.77 31.61
N GLY A 13 -4.06 -7.47 30.53
CA GLY A 13 -2.78 -7.33 29.85
C GLY A 13 -2.90 -6.31 28.73
N SER A 14 -2.63 -5.03 29.02
CA SER A 14 -2.42 -4.02 27.98
C SER A 14 -1.05 -4.24 27.35
N CYS A 15 -1.00 -4.78 26.13
CA CYS A 15 0.21 -4.83 25.32
C CYS A 15 0.46 -3.43 24.73
N SER A 16 1.39 -2.70 25.35
CA SER A 16 1.88 -1.43 24.83
C SER A 16 2.74 -1.67 23.60
N VAL A 17 2.31 -1.14 22.45
CA VAL A 17 3.15 -1.01 21.25
C VAL A 17 4.39 -0.17 21.61
N PRO A 18 5.60 -0.51 21.15
CA PRO A 18 6.78 0.28 21.48
C PRO A 18 6.67 1.69 20.90
N ASN A 19 6.61 2.69 21.79
CA ASN A 19 6.72 4.11 21.48
C ASN A 19 8.11 4.40 20.89
N PHE A 20 8.17 4.70 19.59
CA PHE A 20 9.33 5.30 18.96
C PHE A 20 9.35 6.80 19.25
N HIS A 21 9.98 7.19 20.36
CA HIS A 21 10.42 8.56 20.58
C HIS A 21 11.92 8.60 20.84
N SER A 22 12.65 9.31 19.98
CA SER A 22 13.83 10.04 20.43
C SER A 22 14.04 11.32 19.60
N PRO A 23 14.62 12.36 20.22
CA PRO A 23 14.57 13.74 19.74
C PRO A 23 15.83 14.11 18.96
N TRP A 24 15.89 15.36 18.53
CA TRP A 24 17.08 16.20 18.27
C TRP A 24 17.02 16.90 16.91
N SER A 25 17.51 18.11 16.98
CA SER A 25 17.14 19.28 16.22
C SER A 25 18.40 19.89 15.61
N TRP A 26 18.33 20.39 14.38
CA TRP A 26 18.84 21.69 13.91
C TRP A 26 19.36 21.73 12.46
N ASN A 27 19.11 22.92 11.91
CA ASN A 27 19.86 23.67 10.91
C ASN A 27 19.77 23.30 9.43
N SER A 28 18.87 24.05 8.80
CA SER A 28 18.88 24.47 7.41
C SER A 28 20.12 25.30 7.05
N GLY A 29 20.68 25.01 5.88
CA GLY A 29 21.64 25.85 5.15
C GLY A 29 21.66 25.39 3.68
N PRO A 30 21.53 26.28 2.69
CA PRO A 30 21.17 25.90 1.32
C PRO A 30 22.41 25.65 0.47
N LEU A 31 22.37 24.64 -0.40
CA LEU A 31 23.28 24.55 -1.54
C LEU A 31 22.52 24.20 -2.82
N SER A 32 22.86 24.98 -3.83
CA SER A 32 22.25 25.19 -5.14
C SER A 32 22.63 24.14 -6.19
N PHE A 33 21.68 23.84 -7.07
CA PHE A 33 21.82 23.13 -8.37
C PHE A 33 22.79 23.87 -9.32
N PRO A 34 23.39 23.21 -10.34
CA PRO A 34 22.74 22.91 -11.63
C PRO A 34 23.21 21.54 -12.24
N VAL A 35 22.67 20.91 -13.30
CA VAL A 35 22.44 21.32 -14.70
C VAL A 35 21.66 20.20 -15.44
N SER A 36 20.76 20.66 -16.33
CA SER A 36 20.29 20.14 -17.64
C SER A 36 20.72 18.76 -18.17
N CYS A 37 19.75 18.01 -18.70
CA CYS A 37 19.94 17.18 -19.90
C CYS A 37 18.74 17.31 -20.85
N LYS A 38 19.07 17.54 -22.12
CA LYS A 38 18.18 17.84 -23.25
C LYS A 38 17.58 16.57 -23.85
N PHE A 39 16.32 16.65 -24.26
CA PHE A 39 15.66 15.72 -25.18
C PHE A 39 16.24 15.85 -26.60
N SER A 40 16.41 14.73 -27.29
CA SER A 40 16.49 14.69 -28.75
C SER A 40 15.62 13.57 -29.30
N LEU A 41 14.58 13.99 -29.99
CA LEU A 41 13.70 13.24 -30.87
C LEU A 41 14.48 12.82 -32.13
N LEU A 42 14.29 11.60 -32.63
CA LEU A 42 14.58 11.29 -34.04
C LEU A 42 13.67 10.14 -34.51
N ASP A 43 12.72 10.53 -35.36
CA ASP A 43 11.91 9.69 -36.24
C ASP A 43 12.80 8.97 -37.27
N GLY A 44 12.36 7.79 -37.71
CA GLY A 44 12.97 7.07 -38.82
C GLY A 44 12.23 5.79 -39.18
N ALA A 45 11.10 5.92 -39.87
CA ALA A 45 10.34 4.82 -40.43
C ALA A 45 11.06 4.15 -41.61
N THR A 46 11.02 2.81 -41.68
CA THR A 46 11.14 2.09 -42.96
C THR A 46 10.11 0.97 -43.01
N LYS A 47 9.14 1.11 -43.91
CA LYS A 47 8.15 0.09 -44.30
C LYS A 47 8.83 -0.97 -45.15
N VAL A 48 8.64 -2.25 -44.80
CA VAL A 48 8.73 -3.36 -45.75
C VAL A 48 7.40 -4.09 -45.74
N ARG A 49 6.78 -4.17 -46.93
CA ARG A 49 5.46 -4.74 -47.20
C ARG A 49 5.70 -6.08 -47.90
N LEU A 50 5.21 -7.18 -47.33
CA LEU A 50 5.15 -8.48 -47.98
C LEU A 50 3.76 -9.07 -47.76
N ASN A 51 3.03 -9.25 -48.87
CA ASN A 51 1.76 -9.97 -48.92
C ASN A 51 2.03 -11.46 -49.13
N SER A 52 1.40 -12.34 -48.36
CA SER A 52 0.97 -13.65 -48.88
C SER A 52 -0.19 -14.26 -48.09
N VAL A 53 -1.33 -14.34 -48.78
CA VAL A 53 -2.38 -15.39 -48.84
C VAL A 53 -2.50 -16.41 -47.68
N SER A 54 -3.67 -16.36 -47.06
CA SER A 54 -4.56 -17.44 -46.55
C SER A 54 -4.03 -18.88 -46.49
N SER A 55 -4.15 -19.51 -45.31
CA SER A 55 -4.68 -20.88 -45.15
C SER A 55 -5.05 -21.16 -43.68
N ARG A 56 -6.30 -21.57 -43.44
CA ARG A 56 -6.79 -22.10 -42.17
C ARG A 56 -6.08 -23.43 -41.85
N LYS A 57 -5.65 -23.62 -40.60
CA LYS A 57 -5.38 -24.96 -40.06
C LYS A 57 -5.76 -25.03 -38.58
N ILE A 58 -6.85 -25.76 -38.35
CA ILE A 58 -7.27 -26.28 -37.04
C ILE A 58 -6.15 -27.20 -36.52
N ARG A 59 -5.75 -27.04 -35.26
CA ARG A 59 -4.93 -28.01 -34.52
C ARG A 59 -5.64 -28.34 -33.21
N MET A 60 -6.28 -29.50 -33.16
CA MET A 60 -6.29 -30.34 -31.95
C MET A 60 -4.88 -30.91 -31.76
N VAL A 61 -4.43 -31.10 -30.50
CA VAL A 61 -3.84 -32.36 -29.99
C VAL A 61 -3.75 -32.30 -28.46
N SER A 62 -4.38 -33.30 -27.85
CA SER A 62 -4.11 -34.14 -26.67
C SER A 62 -3.26 -33.71 -25.46
N ALA A 63 -3.77 -34.16 -24.31
CA ALA A 63 -3.12 -34.24 -23.01
C ALA A 63 -1.98 -35.27 -22.96
N SER A 64 -1.01 -35.01 -22.08
CA SER A 64 -0.17 -36.05 -21.47
C SER A 64 0.22 -35.61 -20.05
N ASN A 65 -0.01 -36.51 -19.09
CA ASN A 65 0.53 -36.47 -17.73
C ASN A 65 1.85 -37.25 -17.73
N SER A 66 2.91 -36.70 -17.14
CA SER A 66 3.80 -37.47 -16.24
C SER A 66 4.91 -36.60 -15.63
N ALA A 67 5.07 -36.82 -14.32
CA ALA A 67 6.32 -36.84 -13.56
C ALA A 67 7.19 -35.57 -13.47
N GLY A 68 7.07 -34.92 -12.31
CA GLY A 68 8.20 -34.69 -11.41
C GLY A 68 9.39 -33.94 -11.97
N ASN A 69 9.30 -32.61 -11.96
CA ASN A 69 10.45 -31.74 -11.81
C ASN A 69 10.11 -30.71 -10.73
N SER A 70 10.84 -30.69 -9.62
CA SER A 70 10.82 -29.60 -8.65
C SER A 70 11.54 -28.40 -9.26
N SER A 71 10.95 -27.82 -10.30
CA SER A 71 11.29 -26.48 -10.75
C SER A 71 10.67 -25.52 -9.75
N PHE A 72 11.46 -24.61 -9.19
CA PHE A 72 10.96 -23.32 -8.73
C PHE A 72 9.97 -22.84 -9.79
N SER A 73 8.67 -22.91 -9.49
CA SER A 73 7.69 -22.27 -10.36
C SER A 73 8.11 -20.82 -10.38
N VAL A 74 8.49 -20.31 -11.55
CA VAL A 74 8.55 -18.88 -11.76
C VAL A 74 7.13 -18.42 -11.45
N GLU A 75 6.91 -17.92 -10.24
CA GLU A 75 5.64 -17.31 -9.84
C GLU A 75 5.42 -16.24 -10.89
N ASN A 76 4.40 -16.45 -11.74
CA ASN A 76 4.10 -15.49 -12.78
C ASN A 76 3.57 -14.26 -12.05
N THR A 77 4.35 -13.19 -12.01
CA THR A 77 3.96 -11.93 -11.37
C THR A 77 3.51 -10.93 -12.41
N ARG A 78 2.64 -10.02 -11.99
CA ARG A 78 2.16 -8.90 -12.78
C ARG A 78 2.43 -7.60 -12.07
N LYS A 79 2.90 -6.62 -12.84
CA LYS A 79 3.08 -5.26 -12.37
C LYS A 79 1.72 -4.57 -12.19
N VAL A 80 1.59 -3.91 -11.05
CA VAL A 80 0.47 -3.03 -10.71
C VAL A 80 1.04 -1.73 -10.16
N VAL A 81 0.19 -0.71 -10.08
CA VAL A 81 0.56 0.58 -9.52
C VAL A 81 -0.33 0.86 -8.33
N GLU A 82 0.26 1.24 -7.22
CA GLU A 82 -0.45 1.50 -5.97
C GLU A 82 -0.33 2.97 -5.63
N HIS A 83 -1.46 3.53 -5.23
CA HIS A 83 -1.64 4.92 -4.85
C HIS A 83 -2.12 4.95 -3.42
N LEU A 84 -1.36 5.62 -2.56
CA LEU A 84 -1.71 5.86 -1.17
C LEU A 84 -1.97 7.35 -0.98
N CYS A 85 -3.05 7.68 -0.29
CA CYS A 85 -3.39 9.03 0.14
C CYS A 85 -3.62 9.03 1.65
N LEU A 86 -2.77 9.71 2.40
CA LEU A 86 -3.00 9.98 3.83
C LEU A 86 -3.60 11.37 3.99
N LEU A 87 -4.67 11.46 4.78
CA LEU A 87 -5.42 12.69 5.01
C LEU A 87 -5.33 13.10 6.48
N LYS A 88 -5.19 14.39 6.71
CA LYS A 88 -5.20 14.98 8.05
C LYS A 88 -6.44 15.83 8.22
N ALA A 89 -7.45 15.22 8.84
CA ALA A 89 -8.71 15.88 9.14
C ALA A 89 -8.53 17.01 10.17
N LYS A 90 -9.44 17.98 10.12
CA LYS A 90 -9.59 19.00 11.15
C LYS A 90 -10.21 18.38 12.40
N LYS A 91 -9.98 19.02 13.55
CA LYS A 91 -10.42 18.50 14.87
C LYS A 91 -11.94 18.54 15.07
N ASP A 92 -12.64 19.35 14.28
CA ASP A 92 -14.08 19.58 14.31
C ASP A 92 -14.84 18.73 13.28
N LEU A 93 -14.19 17.73 12.68
CA LEU A 93 -14.84 16.82 11.75
C LEU A 93 -15.96 16.03 12.44
N THR A 94 -17.18 16.13 11.92
CA THR A 94 -18.32 15.35 12.41
C THR A 94 -18.32 13.95 11.79
N GLU A 95 -18.91 12.96 12.47
CA GLU A 95 -19.03 11.60 11.93
C GLU A 95 -19.79 11.56 10.59
N ALA A 96 -20.77 12.45 10.42
CA ALA A 96 -21.53 12.55 9.17
C ALA A 96 -20.68 13.07 8.02
N ASP A 97 -19.88 14.12 8.25
CA ASP A 97 -18.97 14.68 7.25
C ASP A 97 -17.82 13.73 6.92
N GLU A 98 -17.32 13.01 7.93
CA GLU A 98 -16.30 11.99 7.73
C GLU A 98 -16.80 10.86 6.84
N LYS A 99 -17.99 10.33 7.16
CA LYS A 99 -18.63 9.31 6.35
C LYS A 99 -18.84 9.78 4.92
N ASP A 100 -19.37 10.98 4.75
CA ASP A 100 -19.59 11.58 3.43
C ASP A 100 -18.27 11.68 2.64
N MET A 101 -17.20 12.18 3.27
CA MET A 101 -15.87 12.26 2.69
C MET A 101 -15.34 10.88 2.24
N LEU A 102 -15.43 9.86 3.09
CA LEU A 102 -14.95 8.52 2.79
C LEU A 102 -15.81 7.81 1.74
N ASP A 103 -17.13 7.97 1.79
CA ASP A 103 -18.08 7.46 0.80
C ASP A 103 -17.74 8.02 -0.60
N TYR A 104 -17.56 9.35 -0.72
CA TYR A 104 -17.20 9.96 -2.01
C TYR A 104 -15.83 9.51 -2.52
N LEU A 105 -14.82 9.41 -1.65
CA LEU A 105 -13.52 8.85 -2.02
C LEU A 105 -13.66 7.41 -2.52
N TYR A 106 -14.46 6.59 -1.85
CA TYR A 106 -14.75 5.21 -2.23
C TYR A 106 -15.47 5.12 -3.59
N THR A 107 -16.34 6.09 -3.92
CA THR A 107 -17.06 6.10 -5.21
C THR A 107 -16.16 6.33 -6.43
N CYS A 108 -14.91 6.78 -6.25
CA CYS A 108 -13.95 6.97 -7.34
C CYS A 108 -13.79 5.72 -8.21
N GLN A 109 -13.87 4.52 -7.60
CA GLN A 109 -13.76 3.26 -8.33
C GLN A 109 -14.84 3.05 -9.41
N TYR A 110 -16.02 3.65 -9.26
CA TYR A 110 -17.15 3.45 -10.18
C TYR A 110 -17.12 4.44 -11.35
N GLN A 111 -16.59 5.63 -11.12
CA GLN A 111 -16.56 6.71 -12.11
C GLN A 111 -15.27 6.71 -12.93
N MET A 112 -14.23 6.02 -12.46
CA MET A 112 -12.90 6.10 -13.04
C MET A 112 -12.42 4.74 -13.55
N ARG A 113 -12.22 4.66 -14.86
CA ARG A 113 -11.59 3.49 -15.49
C ARG A 113 -10.12 3.44 -15.08
N GLY A 114 -9.68 2.27 -14.61
CA GLY A 114 -8.27 2.02 -14.27
C GLY A 114 -8.04 1.68 -12.80
N ILE A 115 -8.94 2.11 -11.90
CA ILE A 115 -8.93 1.66 -10.49
C ILE A 115 -9.43 0.21 -10.46
N VAL A 116 -8.60 -0.70 -9.97
CA VAL A 116 -8.91 -2.13 -9.88
C VAL A 116 -9.19 -2.60 -8.46
N ALA A 117 -8.72 -1.86 -7.46
CA ALA A 117 -9.03 -2.07 -6.05
C ALA A 117 -8.97 -0.73 -5.29
N ILE A 118 -9.78 -0.60 -4.24
CA ILE A 118 -9.79 0.55 -3.34
C ILE A 118 -10.11 0.09 -1.92
N SER A 119 -9.45 0.68 -0.93
CA SER A 119 -9.81 0.60 0.48
C SER A 119 -9.64 1.98 1.11
N VAL A 120 -10.59 2.35 1.97
CA VAL A 120 -10.62 3.63 2.69
C VAL A 120 -10.90 3.34 4.16
N GLY A 121 -10.41 4.19 5.06
CA GLY A 121 -10.80 4.10 6.46
C GLY A 121 -10.08 5.08 7.37
N ARG A 122 -10.58 5.17 8.60
CA ARG A 122 -9.94 5.91 9.70
C ARG A 122 -8.72 5.16 10.22
N ILE A 123 -7.61 5.88 10.41
CA ILE A 123 -6.39 5.33 10.99
C ILE A 123 -6.62 5.04 12.47
N SER A 124 -6.37 3.80 12.89
CA SER A 124 -6.65 3.33 14.25
C SER A 124 -5.53 3.64 15.24
N ASN A 125 -4.31 3.88 14.77
CA ASN A 125 -3.16 4.21 15.63
C ASN A 125 -2.79 5.69 15.64
N GLU A 126 -2.30 6.15 16.78
CA GLU A 126 -1.55 7.41 16.83
C GLU A 126 -0.30 7.30 15.96
N ASN A 127 0.03 8.39 15.29
CA ASN A 127 1.19 8.47 14.42
C ASN A 127 1.85 9.84 14.55
N VAL A 128 3.17 9.88 14.30
CA VAL A 128 4.02 11.07 14.57
C VAL A 128 3.63 12.31 13.75
N GLU A 129 2.83 12.15 12.69
CA GLU A 129 2.38 13.24 11.81
C GLU A 129 0.90 13.62 11.98
N ASN A 130 0.18 12.87 12.81
CA ASN A 130 -1.24 13.01 13.09
C ASN A 130 -2.13 12.90 11.84
N TYR A 131 -1.78 12.03 10.89
CA TYR A 131 -2.73 11.63 9.84
C TYR A 131 -3.90 10.87 10.46
N THR A 132 -5.10 11.10 9.95
CA THR A 132 -6.34 10.57 10.54
C THR A 132 -7.05 9.57 9.64
N HIS A 133 -6.89 9.67 8.32
CA HIS A 133 -7.48 8.72 7.38
C HIS A 133 -6.47 8.28 6.35
N ALA A 134 -6.70 7.10 5.79
CA ALA A 134 -5.90 6.54 4.72
C ALA A 134 -6.81 6.04 3.59
N VAL A 135 -6.33 6.21 2.37
CA VAL A 135 -6.93 5.65 1.17
C VAL A 135 -5.86 4.90 0.41
N PHE A 136 -6.14 3.64 0.11
CA PHE A 136 -5.35 2.82 -0.80
C PHE A 136 -6.14 2.62 -2.08
N MET A 137 -5.50 2.83 -3.22
CA MET A 137 -6.04 2.48 -4.53
C MET A 137 -4.99 1.71 -5.32
N ARG A 138 -5.46 0.77 -6.15
CA ARG A 138 -4.62 0.06 -7.10
C ARG A 138 -5.07 0.36 -8.52
N PHE A 139 -4.11 0.56 -9.40
CA PHE A 139 -4.25 0.77 -10.82
C PHE A 139 -3.52 -0.31 -11.60
N GLN A 140 -3.99 -0.59 -12.82
CA GLN A 140 -3.33 -1.56 -13.68
C GLN A 140 -2.04 -1.00 -14.30
N ARG A 141 -1.96 0.31 -14.53
CA ARG A 141 -0.83 0.96 -15.20
C ARG A 141 -0.55 2.36 -14.66
N LYS A 142 0.69 2.82 -14.83
CA LYS A 142 1.13 4.17 -14.42
C LYS A 142 0.34 5.28 -15.12
N GLU A 143 -0.02 5.09 -16.38
CA GLU A 143 -0.77 6.09 -17.14
C GLU A 143 -2.18 6.32 -16.57
N ASP A 144 -2.75 5.33 -15.89
CA ASP A 144 -4.07 5.45 -15.27
C ASP A 144 -4.02 6.30 -13.99
N VAL A 145 -2.90 6.28 -13.27
CA VAL A 145 -2.65 7.20 -12.14
C VAL A 145 -2.52 8.64 -12.61
N ALA A 146 -1.81 8.89 -13.72
CA ALA A 146 -1.71 10.24 -14.29
C ALA A 146 -3.09 10.80 -14.68
N LYS A 147 -3.92 9.99 -15.34
CA LYS A 147 -5.31 10.36 -15.66
C LYS A 147 -6.17 10.53 -14.42
N PHE A 148 -5.85 9.82 -13.34
CA PHE A 148 -6.59 9.94 -12.08
C PHE A 148 -6.47 11.33 -11.47
N TYR A 149 -5.24 11.87 -11.41
CA TYR A 149 -5.02 13.22 -10.89
C TYR A 149 -5.66 14.34 -11.74
N GLU A 150 -5.84 14.11 -13.04
CA GLU A 150 -6.47 15.07 -13.97
C GLU A 150 -7.99 14.93 -14.04
N ASN A 151 -8.58 13.93 -13.36
CA ASN A 151 -9.99 13.60 -13.53
C ASN A 151 -10.91 14.66 -12.87
N PRO A 152 -11.84 15.28 -13.61
CA PRO A 152 -12.74 16.30 -13.07
C PRO A 152 -13.61 15.82 -11.91
N PHE A 153 -14.02 14.55 -11.89
CA PHE A 153 -14.81 13.96 -10.81
C PHE A 153 -13.98 13.86 -9.52
N TYR A 154 -12.76 13.35 -9.60
CA TYR A 154 -11.85 13.29 -8.45
C TYR A 154 -11.51 14.69 -7.93
N LEU A 155 -11.22 15.64 -8.83
CA LEU A 155 -10.98 17.03 -8.46
C LEU A 155 -12.20 17.68 -7.79
N GLY A 156 -13.41 17.34 -8.25
CA GLY A 156 -14.68 17.71 -7.61
C GLY A 156 -14.77 17.18 -6.18
N ILE A 157 -14.52 15.88 -5.98
CA ILE A 157 -14.49 15.25 -4.64
C ILE A 157 -13.48 15.93 -3.73
N LEU A 158 -12.26 16.18 -4.24
CA LEU A 158 -11.24 16.86 -3.46
C LEU A 158 -11.70 18.26 -3.03
N LYS A 159 -12.38 18.98 -3.90
CA LYS A 159 -12.83 20.35 -3.63
C LYS A 159 -14.02 20.39 -2.67
N GLU A 160 -15.00 19.52 -2.86
CA GLU A 160 -16.31 19.58 -2.20
C GLU A 160 -16.35 18.75 -0.91
N HIS A 161 -15.63 17.62 -0.86
CA HIS A 161 -15.75 16.65 0.24
C HIS A 161 -14.46 16.46 1.04
N VAL A 162 -13.28 16.74 0.48
CA VAL A 162 -12.00 16.54 1.22
C VAL A 162 -11.42 17.84 1.76
N THR A 163 -11.26 18.86 0.90
CA THR A 163 -10.60 20.13 1.27
C THR A 163 -11.33 20.92 2.37
N PRO A 164 -12.67 20.89 2.47
CA PRO A 164 -13.35 21.54 3.60
C PRO A 164 -12.99 20.91 4.95
N HIS A 165 -12.65 19.63 4.97
CA HIS A 165 -12.49 18.81 6.16
C HIS A 165 -11.04 18.45 6.49
N CYS A 166 -10.13 18.50 5.51
CA CYS A 166 -8.73 18.10 5.65
C CYS A 166 -7.75 19.27 5.40
N ASN A 167 -6.74 19.39 6.25
CA ASN A 167 -5.72 20.44 6.16
C ASN A 167 -4.52 20.01 5.30
N GLU A 168 -4.11 18.76 5.44
CA GLU A 168 -2.92 18.22 4.79
C GLU A 168 -3.25 16.89 4.11
N LYS A 169 -2.56 16.62 3.00
CA LYS A 169 -2.71 15.42 2.18
C LYS A 169 -1.30 14.96 1.80
N LEU A 170 -1.06 13.66 1.87
CA LEU A 170 0.19 13.05 1.44
C LEU A 170 -0.12 11.97 0.42
N TYR A 171 0.50 12.07 -0.75
CA TYR A 171 0.34 11.10 -1.83
C TYR A 171 1.62 10.30 -2.02
N ILE A 172 1.49 8.98 -2.16
CA ILE A 172 2.60 8.09 -2.50
C ILE A 172 2.14 7.18 -3.63
N ASP A 173 2.89 7.18 -4.72
CA ASP A 173 2.62 6.34 -5.89
C ASP A 173 3.81 5.42 -6.10
N TYR A 174 3.60 4.11 -6.18
CA TYR A 174 4.68 3.15 -6.41
C TYR A 174 4.24 1.99 -7.30
N GLU A 175 5.21 1.38 -7.97
CA GLU A 175 5.00 0.13 -8.70
C GLU A 175 5.31 -1.05 -7.79
N SER A 176 4.48 -2.08 -7.87
CA SER A 176 4.68 -3.34 -7.17
C SER A 176 4.33 -4.52 -8.06
N GLU A 177 4.70 -5.71 -7.59
CA GLU A 177 4.42 -6.97 -8.27
C GLU A 177 3.49 -7.82 -7.41
N VAL A 178 2.44 -8.34 -8.04
CA VAL A 178 1.48 -9.26 -7.42
C VAL A 178 1.41 -10.52 -8.26
N GLU A 179 0.93 -11.62 -7.69
CA GLU A 179 0.64 -12.84 -8.46
C GLU A 179 -0.27 -12.52 -9.66
N ASP A 180 0.02 -13.09 -10.84
CA ASP A 180 -0.75 -12.91 -12.07
C ASP A 180 -2.04 -13.74 -12.04
N ASP A 181 -2.89 -13.43 -11.06
CA ASP A 181 -4.22 -13.98 -10.85
C ASP A 181 -5.23 -12.86 -10.54
N ILE A 182 -6.48 -13.09 -10.90
CA ILE A 182 -7.58 -12.13 -10.78
C ILE A 182 -7.80 -11.75 -9.31
N ILE A 183 -7.74 -12.70 -8.38
CA ILE A 183 -7.97 -12.44 -6.95
C ILE A 183 -6.93 -11.43 -6.40
N PRO A 184 -5.61 -11.69 -6.47
CA PRO A 184 -4.61 -10.78 -5.95
C PRO A 184 -4.53 -9.46 -6.73
N ILE A 185 -4.80 -9.43 -8.04
CA ILE A 185 -4.77 -8.18 -8.83
C ILE A 185 -5.92 -7.25 -8.44
N PHE A 186 -7.15 -7.76 -8.48
CA PHE A 186 -8.36 -6.96 -8.25
C PHE A 186 -8.74 -6.86 -6.76
N ARG A 187 -8.03 -7.58 -5.89
CA ARG A 187 -8.33 -7.68 -4.44
C ARG A 187 -9.81 -8.03 -4.22
N LYS A 188 -10.29 -9.02 -4.98
CA LYS A 188 -11.68 -9.51 -4.93
C LYS A 188 -11.71 -10.94 -4.40
N GLY A 189 -12.46 -11.15 -3.34
CA GLY A 189 -12.59 -12.45 -2.68
C GLY A 189 -12.95 -12.28 -1.21
N GLU A 190 -13.41 -13.36 -0.58
CA GLU A 190 -13.84 -13.31 0.83
C GLU A 190 -12.73 -12.80 1.76
N GLU A 191 -11.47 -13.15 1.46
CA GLU A 191 -10.30 -12.70 2.21
C GLU A 191 -9.93 -11.21 2.04
N TYR A 192 -10.50 -10.53 1.05
CA TYR A 192 -10.31 -9.09 0.85
C TYR A 192 -11.49 -8.25 1.37
N ASN A 193 -12.64 -8.86 1.66
CA ASN A 193 -13.84 -8.16 2.09
C ASN A 193 -13.74 -7.55 3.49
N TYR A 194 -12.86 -8.08 4.34
CA TYR A 194 -12.63 -7.61 5.71
C TYR A 194 -11.16 -7.76 6.09
N GLY A 195 -10.76 -7.12 7.18
CA GLY A 195 -9.43 -7.26 7.77
C GLY A 195 -8.80 -5.91 8.03
N LEU A 196 -7.46 -5.85 7.98
CA LEU A 196 -6.71 -4.64 8.30
C LEU A 196 -5.70 -4.32 7.20
N GLU A 197 -5.64 -3.05 6.81
CA GLU A 197 -4.61 -2.53 5.91
C GLU A 197 -3.54 -1.88 6.74
N PHE A 198 -2.31 -2.40 6.63
CA PHE A 198 -1.14 -1.79 7.23
C PHE A 198 -0.31 -1.11 6.15
N VAL A 199 -0.04 0.18 6.33
CA VAL A 199 0.76 0.99 5.42
C VAL A 199 1.99 1.48 6.18
N HIS A 200 3.17 1.18 5.65
CA HIS A 200 4.44 1.64 6.20
C HIS A 200 5.17 2.49 5.18
N LEU A 201 5.16 3.81 5.39
CA LEU A 201 5.94 4.73 4.58
C LEU A 201 7.37 4.82 5.13
N ILE A 202 8.36 4.69 4.25
CA ILE A 202 9.77 4.59 4.66
C ILE A 202 10.64 5.56 3.84
N ALA A 203 11.44 6.35 4.54
CA ALA A 203 12.51 7.16 3.98
C ALA A 203 13.85 6.51 4.34
N PHE A 204 14.56 5.97 3.35
CA PHE A 204 15.92 5.47 3.55
C PHE A 204 16.95 6.59 3.39
N TYR A 205 18.14 6.41 3.97
CA TYR A 205 19.29 7.23 3.62
C TYR A 205 19.68 6.98 2.16
N GLU A 206 19.97 8.05 1.41
CA GLU A 206 20.41 7.95 0.01
C GLU A 206 21.67 7.08 -0.14
N SER A 207 22.56 7.10 0.87
CA SER A 207 23.77 6.25 0.92
C SER A 207 23.47 4.75 1.00
N SER A 208 22.24 4.38 1.34
CA SER A 208 21.82 2.98 1.52
C SER A 208 21.05 2.44 0.31
N PHE A 209 20.80 3.26 -0.73
CA PHE A 209 20.15 2.81 -1.95
C PHE A 209 20.94 1.72 -2.68
N GLY A 210 20.22 0.85 -3.39
CA GLY A 210 20.75 -0.35 -4.03
C GLY A 210 20.62 -1.57 -3.10
N ALA A 211 21.67 -2.38 -3.04
CA ALA A 211 21.63 -3.69 -2.38
C ALA A 211 21.09 -3.69 -0.92
N PRO A 212 21.39 -2.72 -0.04
CA PRO A 212 20.86 -2.75 1.33
C PRO A 212 19.33 -2.61 1.39
N VAL A 213 18.75 -1.68 0.61
CA VAL A 213 17.30 -1.49 0.54
C VAL A 213 16.62 -2.69 -0.11
N GLU A 214 17.19 -3.20 -1.21
CA GLU A 214 16.67 -4.37 -1.91
C GLU A 214 16.67 -5.61 -1.00
N ASP A 215 17.75 -5.85 -0.24
CA ASP A 215 17.87 -6.95 0.71
C ASP A 215 16.88 -6.81 1.89
N ALA A 216 16.66 -5.59 2.39
CA ALA A 216 15.69 -5.33 3.45
C ALA A 216 14.24 -5.61 2.98
N LEU A 217 13.86 -5.09 1.81
CA LEU A 217 12.54 -5.31 1.23
C LEU A 217 12.32 -6.78 0.83
N ALA A 218 13.33 -7.44 0.26
CA ALA A 218 13.28 -8.87 -0.05
C ALA A 218 13.16 -9.74 1.22
N SER A 219 13.87 -9.36 2.29
CA SER A 219 13.77 -10.05 3.59
C SER A 219 12.37 -9.92 4.18
N LEU A 220 11.76 -8.73 4.11
CA LEU A 220 10.38 -8.51 4.55
C LEU A 220 9.39 -9.29 3.68
N ALA A 221 9.53 -9.24 2.35
CA ALA A 221 8.66 -9.97 1.44
C ALA A 221 8.71 -11.49 1.70
N ARG A 222 9.90 -12.07 1.88
CA ARG A 222 10.05 -13.48 2.24
C ARG A 222 9.36 -13.79 3.57
N LEU A 223 9.58 -12.95 4.59
CA LEU A 223 8.94 -13.13 5.88
C LEU A 223 7.42 -13.11 5.76
N THR A 224 6.83 -12.17 5.01
CA THR A 224 5.37 -12.11 4.87
C THR A 224 4.79 -13.38 4.21
N LYS A 225 5.52 -13.99 3.27
CA LYS A 225 5.13 -15.27 2.63
C LYS A 225 5.15 -16.46 3.59
N GLU A 226 5.90 -16.39 4.69
CA GLU A 226 5.93 -17.44 5.72
C GLU A 226 4.68 -17.42 6.63
N PHE A 227 3.86 -16.37 6.58
CA PHE A 227 2.65 -16.21 7.40
C PHE A 227 1.34 -16.10 6.58
N PRO A 228 1.00 -17.06 5.70
CA PRO A 228 -0.21 -17.00 4.87
C PRO A 228 -1.52 -17.10 5.69
N SER A 229 -1.44 -17.59 6.92
CA SER A 229 -2.56 -17.62 7.88
C SER A 229 -2.85 -16.25 8.50
N LEU A 230 -1.91 -15.30 8.44
CA LEU A 230 -2.07 -13.94 9.00
C LEU A 230 -2.21 -12.89 7.90
N ILE A 231 -1.48 -13.08 6.80
CA ILE A 231 -1.33 -12.11 5.71
C ILE A 231 -2.00 -12.66 4.46
N VAL A 232 -2.81 -11.82 3.83
CA VAL A 232 -3.45 -12.09 2.54
C VAL A 232 -2.53 -11.67 1.40
N GLN A 233 -1.95 -10.48 1.50
CA GLN A 233 -1.09 -9.92 0.45
C GLN A 233 -0.12 -8.90 1.05
N SER A 234 1.10 -8.84 0.53
CA SER A 234 2.06 -7.78 0.82
C SER A 234 2.64 -7.24 -0.48
N THR A 235 2.72 -5.91 -0.59
CA THR A 235 3.34 -5.21 -1.71
C THR A 235 4.28 -4.14 -1.19
N HIS A 236 5.27 -3.79 -2.00
CA HIS A 236 6.19 -2.71 -1.70
C HIS A 236 6.75 -2.12 -2.99
N GLY A 237 7.28 -0.90 -2.91
CA GLY A 237 7.99 -0.29 -4.03
C GLY A 237 8.52 1.10 -3.73
N SER A 238 9.31 1.61 -4.69
CA SER A 238 9.86 2.96 -4.64
C SER A 238 8.79 3.96 -5.05
N ASN A 239 8.66 5.02 -4.25
CA ASN A 239 7.77 6.14 -4.51
C ASN A 239 8.28 6.92 -5.75
N PHE A 240 7.39 7.15 -6.70
CA PHE A 240 7.63 8.00 -7.87
C PHE A 240 6.74 9.25 -7.89
N HIS A 241 5.92 9.49 -6.85
CA HIS A 241 5.07 10.67 -6.78
C HIS A 241 5.92 11.95 -6.66
N PRO A 242 5.75 12.94 -7.56
CA PRO A 242 6.67 14.08 -7.64
C PRO A 242 6.59 15.04 -6.45
N SER A 243 5.42 15.13 -5.79
CA SER A 243 5.21 16.09 -4.70
C SER A 243 5.64 15.57 -3.32
N SER A 244 5.82 14.25 -3.18
CA SER A 244 6.09 13.60 -1.90
C SER A 244 7.52 13.07 -1.88
N LYS A 245 8.44 13.90 -1.40
CA LYS A 245 9.87 13.55 -1.32
C LYS A 245 10.29 13.10 0.08
N ASP A 246 9.38 13.21 1.04
CA ASP A 246 9.65 12.88 2.43
C ASP A 246 9.73 11.37 2.67
N TYR A 247 9.12 10.58 1.78
CA TYR A 247 9.11 9.12 1.82
C TYR A 247 9.59 8.55 0.49
N THR A 248 10.57 7.66 0.58
CA THR A 248 11.23 7.05 -0.59
C THR A 248 10.52 5.78 -1.06
N HIS A 249 9.89 5.05 -0.14
CA HIS A 249 9.28 3.76 -0.39
C HIS A 249 8.00 3.62 0.42
N ALA A 250 7.13 2.73 -0.03
CA ALA A 250 5.97 2.29 0.72
C ALA A 250 5.93 0.77 0.77
N VAL A 251 5.38 0.25 1.87
CA VAL A 251 5.00 -1.15 2.04
C VAL A 251 3.53 -1.16 2.44
N VAL A 252 2.73 -2.01 1.79
CA VAL A 252 1.34 -2.25 2.14
C VAL A 252 1.17 -3.73 2.45
N ILE A 253 0.52 -4.04 3.56
CA ILE A 253 0.23 -5.42 3.98
C ILE A 253 -1.25 -5.52 4.34
N ARG A 254 -1.93 -6.46 3.67
CA ARG A 254 -3.30 -6.85 3.99
C ARG A 254 -3.28 -8.00 4.99
N PHE A 255 -3.75 -7.72 6.20
CA PHE A 255 -3.94 -8.73 7.24
C PHE A 255 -5.36 -9.27 7.23
N ARG A 256 -5.51 -10.55 7.58
CA ARG A 256 -6.82 -11.21 7.70
C ARG A 256 -7.66 -10.65 8.84
N SER A 257 -7.05 -10.10 9.89
CA SER A 257 -7.71 -9.44 11.01
C SER A 257 -6.77 -8.52 11.79
N SER A 258 -7.31 -7.75 12.75
CA SER A 258 -6.52 -6.96 13.71
C SER A 258 -5.63 -7.84 14.59
N GLU A 259 -6.13 -8.99 15.04
CA GLU A 259 -5.35 -9.94 15.84
C GLU A 259 -4.19 -10.53 15.02
N ALA A 260 -4.42 -10.80 13.73
CA ALA A 260 -3.37 -11.28 12.83
C ALA A 260 -2.24 -10.23 12.66
N PHE A 261 -2.61 -8.96 12.57
CA PHE A 261 -1.67 -7.85 12.57
C PHE A 261 -0.86 -7.79 13.87
N GLU A 262 -1.51 -7.83 15.03
CA GLU A 262 -0.82 -7.79 16.33
C GLU A 262 0.14 -8.97 16.51
N LEU A 263 -0.27 -10.19 16.14
CA LEU A 263 0.56 -11.39 16.20
C LEU A 263 1.80 -11.26 15.31
N PHE A 264 1.65 -10.76 14.08
CA PHE A 264 2.76 -10.59 13.17
C PHE A 264 3.73 -9.50 13.63
N MET A 265 3.22 -8.31 14.00
CA MET A 265 4.04 -7.18 14.45
C MET A 265 4.74 -7.47 15.80
N GLY A 266 4.12 -8.29 16.66
CA GLY A 266 4.69 -8.76 17.92
C GLY A 266 5.67 -9.94 17.77
N SER A 267 5.79 -10.54 16.59
CA SER A 267 6.61 -11.73 16.36
C SER A 267 8.11 -11.45 16.53
N LYS A 268 8.87 -12.48 16.92
CA LYS A 268 10.34 -12.34 17.07
C LYS A 268 11.01 -12.20 15.70
N GLU A 269 10.43 -12.84 14.69
CA GLU A 269 10.86 -12.91 13.31
C GLU A 269 10.76 -11.52 12.65
N TYR A 270 9.61 -10.85 12.77
CA TYR A 270 9.45 -9.48 12.29
C TYR A 270 10.42 -8.52 12.98
N ASN A 271 10.50 -8.58 14.30
CA ASN A 271 11.40 -7.73 15.08
C ASN A 271 12.88 -7.97 14.74
N ALA A 272 13.28 -9.21 14.44
CA ALA A 272 14.64 -9.54 14.02
C ALA A 272 14.96 -8.97 12.62
N VAL A 273 14.03 -9.09 11.66
CA VAL A 273 14.20 -8.49 10.33
C VAL A 273 14.28 -6.97 10.44
N TRP A 274 13.37 -6.34 11.20
CA TRP A 274 13.35 -4.89 11.36
C TRP A 274 14.67 -4.35 11.94
N ARG A 275 15.12 -4.91 13.07
CA ARG A 275 16.37 -4.50 13.73
C ARG A 275 17.62 -4.71 12.88
N SER A 276 17.69 -5.85 12.18
CA SER A 276 18.90 -6.20 11.43
C SER A 276 18.97 -5.55 10.05
N LYS A 277 17.83 -5.32 9.39
CA LYS A 277 17.77 -4.88 7.99
C LYS A 277 17.31 -3.44 7.81
N PHE A 278 16.43 -2.93 8.66
CA PHE A 278 15.78 -1.63 8.46
C PHE A 278 16.34 -0.53 9.36
N GLU A 279 16.52 -0.79 10.66
CA GLU A 279 16.93 0.25 11.64
C GLU A 279 18.23 0.99 11.27
N THR A 280 19.17 0.32 10.59
CA THR A 280 20.46 0.90 10.21
C THR A 280 20.42 1.76 8.96
N ILE A 281 19.36 1.65 8.15
CA ILE A 281 19.26 2.31 6.83
C ILE A 281 18.08 3.27 6.72
N ILE A 282 17.15 3.25 7.67
CA ILE A 282 16.00 4.17 7.71
C ILE A 282 16.41 5.51 8.31
N LYS A 283 16.03 6.59 7.61
CA LYS A 283 16.07 7.96 8.09
C LYS A 283 14.78 8.33 8.83
N ARG A 284 13.63 7.89 8.31
CA ARG A 284 12.29 8.18 8.85
C ARG A 284 11.33 7.07 8.44
N SER A 285 10.36 6.76 9.29
CA SER A 285 9.26 5.88 8.94
C SER A 285 7.95 6.32 9.55
N LEU A 286 6.84 5.95 8.91
CA LEU A 286 5.48 6.24 9.33
C LEU A 286 4.61 4.98 9.13
N PRO A 287 4.42 4.18 10.19
CA PRO A 287 3.48 3.08 10.19
C PRO A 287 2.07 3.59 10.52
N VAL A 288 1.09 3.25 9.68
CA VAL A 288 -0.33 3.49 9.94
C VAL A 288 -1.13 2.24 9.59
N HIS A 289 -2.25 2.03 10.27
CA HIS A 289 -3.20 1.00 9.89
C HIS A 289 -4.64 1.46 10.06
N PHE A 290 -5.52 0.86 9.28
CA PHE A 290 -6.96 1.07 9.32
C PHE A 290 -7.69 -0.24 9.05
N SER A 291 -8.87 -0.37 9.64
CA SER A 291 -9.78 -1.47 9.36
C SER A 291 -10.36 -1.32 7.96
N VAL A 292 -10.62 -2.43 7.29
CA VAL A 292 -11.44 -2.44 6.09
C VAL A 292 -12.68 -3.23 6.41
N ASP A 293 -13.79 -2.52 6.36
CA ASP A 293 -15.09 -3.09 6.68
C ASP A 293 -15.84 -3.47 5.41
N PRO A 294 -16.68 -4.53 5.47
CA PRO A 294 -17.54 -4.88 4.38
C PRO A 294 -18.48 -3.72 4.07
N VAL A 295 -18.56 -3.36 2.79
CA VAL A 295 -19.38 -2.25 2.29
C VAL A 295 -20.83 -2.40 2.79
N GLY A 296 -21.27 -1.50 3.66
CA GLY A 296 -22.68 -1.34 4.04
C GLY A 296 -23.09 -1.81 5.44
N GLU A 297 -22.18 -2.31 6.29
CA GLU A 297 -22.55 -2.74 7.66
C GLU A 297 -22.25 -1.70 8.75
N GLU A 298 -21.17 -0.92 8.64
CA GLU A 298 -20.85 0.18 9.57
C GLU A 298 -20.31 1.41 8.80
N VAL A 299 -20.08 2.51 9.51
CA VAL A 299 -19.45 3.72 8.94
C VAL A 299 -18.06 3.31 8.43
N MET A 300 -17.85 3.37 7.10
CA MET A 300 -16.53 3.19 6.48
C MET A 300 -15.55 4.24 7.02
#